data_AF-D7F046-F1
#
_entry.id   AF-D7F046-F1
#
_cell.length_a   1.000
_cell.length_b   1.000
_cell.length_c   1.000
_cell.angle_alpha   90.00
_cell.angle_beta   90.00
_cell.angle_gamma   90.00
#
_symmetry.space_group_name_H-M   'P 1'
#
loop_
_entity.id
_entity.type
_entity.pdbx_description
1 polymer ?
#
loop_
_entity_poly.entity_id
_entity_poly.type
_entity_poly.pdbx_seq_one_letter_code
_entity_poly.pdbx_strand_id
1 'polypeptide(L)' 'EYGMKTKNIPVYECERSDVQIHVPTFTFRVTVGDITCTGEGTSKKLAKHRAAEAAINILKANASICFAVPDPLMPDPS' A
#
# COMPACT_ATOMS: atom_id res chain seq x y z
N GLU A 1 5.56 27.62 -2.41
CA GLU A 1 6.04 26.54 -1.53
C GLU A 1 4.85 25.71 -1.05
N TYR A 2 4.74 24.44 -1.45
CA TYR A 2 3.74 23.56 -0.85
C TYR A 2 4.21 23.16 0.54
N GLY A 3 3.78 23.91 1.54
CA GLY A 3 4.02 23.61 2.96
C GLY A 3 3.30 22.33 3.36
N MET A 4 3.99 21.20 3.29
CA MET A 4 3.59 20.00 4.02
C MET A 4 3.85 20.25 5.50
N LYS A 5 2.78 20.37 6.29
CA LYS A 5 2.87 20.37 7.75
C LYS A 5 3.24 18.95 8.18
N THR A 6 4.55 18.72 8.27
CA THR A 6 5.26 17.43 8.31
C THR A 6 5.00 16.61 9.57
N LYS A 7 3.93 15.81 9.61
CA LYS A 7 3.86 14.67 10.53
C LYS A 7 3.30 13.37 9.96
N ASN A 8 2.63 13.37 8.81
CA ASN A 8 1.89 12.18 8.35
C ASN A 8 1.98 11.94 6.83
N ILE A 9 3.11 12.27 6.20
CA ILE A 9 3.29 12.04 4.76
C ILE A 9 3.50 10.52 4.54
N PRO A 10 2.67 9.85 3.73
CA PRO A 10 2.86 8.43 3.44
C PRO A 10 4.03 8.25 2.45
N VAL A 11 5.09 7.60 2.92
CA VAL A 11 6.27 7.24 2.10
C VAL A 11 6.10 5.81 1.60
N TYR A 12 6.19 5.59 0.29
CA TYR A 12 6.08 4.26 -0.33
C TYR A 12 7.43 3.79 -0.89
N GLU A 13 7.85 2.59 -0.51
CA GLU A 13 9.09 1.96 -0.95
C GLU A 13 8.79 0.58 -1.54
N CYS A 14 9.46 0.22 -2.64
CA CYS A 14 9.37 -1.12 -3.24
C CYS A 14 10.52 -1.96 -2.67
N GLU A 15 10.22 -2.95 -1.84
CA GLU A 15 11.24 -3.67 -1.07
C GLU A 15 11.68 -4.97 -1.76
N ARG A 16 10.75 -5.67 -2.42
CA ARG A 16 11.03 -6.93 -3.12
C ARG A 16 10.27 -7.02 -4.43
N SER A 17 10.93 -7.63 -5.41
CA SER A 17 10.35 -8.06 -6.67
C SER A 17 10.90 -9.45 -6.98
N ASP A 18 10.32 -10.46 -6.35
CA ASP A 18 10.66 -11.86 -6.58
C ASP A 18 9.87 -12.36 -7.78
N VAL A 19 10.55 -12.52 -8.91
CA VAL A 19 9.97 -13.09 -10.12
C VAL A 19 10.08 -14.61 -10.05
N GLN A 20 9.18 -15.26 -9.30
CA GLN A 20 8.93 -16.68 -9.57
C GLN A 20 8.46 -16.79 -11.02
N ILE A 21 9.03 -17.75 -11.76
CA ILE A 21 8.98 -17.86 -13.23
C ILE A 21 7.53 -17.87 -13.80
N HIS A 22 6.53 -18.07 -12.94
CA HIS A 22 5.10 -18.09 -13.27
C HIS A 22 4.26 -17.06 -12.49
N VAL A 23 4.71 -16.49 -11.37
CA VAL A 23 3.96 -15.52 -10.56
C VAL A 23 4.91 -14.45 -10.02
N PRO A 24 4.94 -13.23 -10.59
CA PRO A 24 5.77 -12.16 -10.08
C PRO A 24 5.18 -11.63 -8.77
N THR A 25 5.93 -11.68 -7.67
CA THR A 25 5.52 -11.11 -6.39
C THR A 25 6.22 -9.79 -6.15
N PHE A 26 5.44 -8.76 -5.84
CA PHE A 26 5.93 -7.44 -5.48
C PHE A 26 5.58 -7.16 -4.03
N THR A 27 6.52 -6.60 -3.29
CA THR A 27 6.33 -6.17 -1.91
C THR A 27 6.58 -4.68 -1.83
N PHE A 28 5.57 -3.94 -1.36
CA PHE A 28 5.66 -2.52 -1.08
C PHE A 28 5.56 -2.27 0.41
N ARG A 29 6.39 -1.35 0.91
CA ARG A 29 6.31 -0.81 2.26
C ARG A 29 5.74 0.60 2.20
N VAL A 30 4.84 0.92 3.11
CA VAL A 30 4.36 2.27 3.34
C VAL A 30 4.64 2.67 4.78
N THR A 31 5.15 3.88 4.98
CA THR A 31 5.39 4.46 6.31
C THR A 31 4.61 5.77 6.42
N VAL A 32 3.75 5.88 7.43
CA VAL A 32 2.90 7.05 7.70
C VAL A 32 3.09 7.48 9.15
N GLY A 33 3.91 8.52 9.37
CA GLY A 33 4.29 8.91 10.74
C GLY A 33 5.05 7.78 11.43
N ASP A 34 4.51 7.27 12.53
CA ASP A 34 5.09 6.17 13.32
C ASP A 34 4.61 4.77 12.88
N ILE A 35 3.67 4.71 11.92
CA ILE A 35 3.09 3.45 11.45
C ILE A 35 3.84 3.01 10.20
N THR A 36 4.30 1.76 10.17
CA THR A 36 4.88 1.15 8.99
C THR A 36 4.15 -0.14 8.67
N CYS A 37 3.75 -0.29 7.41
CA CYS A 37 3.03 -1.45 6.91
C CYS A 37 3.65 -1.94 5.60
N THR A 38 3.53 -3.23 5.35
CA THR A 38 3.91 -3.84 4.07
C THR A 38 2.69 -4.43 3.38
N GLY A 39 2.76 -4.54 2.06
CA GLY A 39 1.73 -5.14 1.23
C GLY A 39 2.34 -5.87 0.05
N GLU A 40 1.89 -7.10 -0.14
CA GLU A 40 2.40 -8.00 -1.17
C GLU A 40 1.34 -8.27 -2.22
N GLY A 41 1.73 -8.35 -3.49
CA GLY A 41 0.79 -8.68 -4.55
C GLY A 41 1.48 -9.13 -5.82
N THR A 42 0.71 -9.76 -6.70
CA THR A 42 1.18 -10.24 -8.01
C THR A 42 1.49 -9.11 -9.01
N SER A 43 1.33 -7.86 -8.57
CA SER A 43 1.56 -6.64 -9.35
C SER A 43 1.91 -5.49 -8.42
N LYS A 44 2.75 -4.55 -8.89
CA LYS A 44 3.12 -3.33 -8.14
C LYS A 44 1.91 -2.54 -7.63
N LYS A 45 0.85 -2.46 -8.45
CA LYS A 45 -0.42 -1.81 -8.08
C LYS A 45 -1.10 -2.50 -6.89
N LEU A 46 -1.20 -3.83 -6.94
CA LEU A 46 -1.81 -4.63 -5.87
C LEU A 46 -0.98 -4.56 -4.59
N ALA A 47 0.35 -4.70 -4.70
CA ALA A 47 1.27 -4.59 -3.57
C ALA A 47 1.17 -3.22 -2.87
N LYS A 48 1.21 -2.13 -3.65
CA LYS A 48 1.04 -0.77 -3.12
C LYS A 48 -0.34 -0.56 -2.48
N HIS A 49 -1.38 -1.11 -3.10
CA HIS A 49 -2.74 -1.04 -2.56
C HIS A 49 -2.84 -1.74 -1.21
N ARG A 50 -2.36 -2.98 -1.10
CA ARG A 50 -2.37 -3.73 0.18
C ARG A 50 -1.56 -3.02 1.26
N ALA A 51 -0.42 -2.42 0.91
CA ALA A 51 0.38 -1.66 1.86
C ALA A 51 -0.41 -0.44 2.38
N ALA A 52 -1.04 0.31 1.47
CA ALA A 52 -1.88 1.45 1.82
C ALA A 52 -3.10 1.03 2.65
N GLU A 53 -3.77 -0.07 2.29
CA GLU A 53 -4.91 -0.62 3.03
C GLU A 53 -4.53 -0.98 4.46
N ALA A 54 -3.40 -1.68 4.64
CA ALA A 54 -2.89 -2.04 5.96
C ALA A 54 -2.60 -0.79 6.80
N ALA A 55 -1.92 0.22 6.24
CA ALA A 55 -1.66 1.48 6.95
C ALA A 55 -2.94 2.23 7.30
N ILE A 56 -3.89 2.30 6.36
CA ILE A 56 -5.20 2.90 6.60
C ILE A 56 -5.94 2.14 7.68
N ASN A 57 -5.93 0.81 7.70
CA ASN A 57 -6.63 0.02 8.71
C ASN A 57 -6.06 0.28 10.12
N ILE A 58 -4.74 0.40 10.25
CA ILE A 58 -4.10 0.77 11.53
C ILE A 58 -4.49 2.20 11.93
N LEU A 59 -4.46 3.14 10.98
CA LEU A 59 -4.93 4.53 11.17
C LEU A 59 -6.43 4.62 11.47
N LYS A 60 -7.25 3.67 11.02
CA LYS A 60 -8.68 3.64 11.29
C LYS A 60 -9.01 2.99 12.63
N ALA A 61 -8.27 1.95 13.00
CA ALA A 61 -8.38 1.34 14.31
C ALA A 61 -8.01 2.34 15.43
N ASN A 62 -7.13 3.30 15.13
CA ASN A 62 -6.81 4.40 16.04
C ASN A 62 -7.67 5.67 15.84
N ALA A 63 -8.27 5.89 14.66
CA ALA A 63 -9.22 6.96 14.40
C ALA A 63 -10.44 6.43 13.64
N SER A 64 -11.60 6.35 14.30
CA SER A 64 -12.88 5.83 13.77
C SER A 64 -13.29 6.41 12.40
N ILE A 65 -12.76 5.87 11.30
CA ILE A 65 -13.04 6.34 9.94
C ILE A 65 -13.32 5.13 9.04
N CYS A 66 -14.51 5.07 8.44
CA CYS A 66 -14.87 4.05 7.46
C CYS A 66 -14.59 4.61 6.07
N PHE A 67 -13.66 4.03 5.32
CA PHE A 67 -13.49 4.37 3.90
C PHE A 67 -13.25 3.10 3.10
N ALA A 68 -14.25 2.68 2.35
CA ALA A 68 -14.12 1.62 1.36
C ALA A 68 -13.19 2.13 0.26
N VAL A 69 -12.02 1.50 0.13
CA VAL A 69 -11.25 1.65 -1.11
C VAL A 69 -12.03 0.92 -2.20
N PRO A 70 -12.37 1.56 -3.33
CA PRO A 70 -12.96 0.84 -4.44
C PRO A 70 -11.91 -0.16 -4.94
N ASP A 71 -12.23 -1.44 -4.83
CA ASP A 71 -11.45 -2.56 -5.36
C ASP A 71 -11.18 -2.30 -6.85
N PRO A 72 -9.94 -2.00 -7.26
CA PRO A 72 -9.68 -1.72 -8.65
C PRO A 72 -9.43 -3.08 -9.32
N LEU A 73 -10.53 -3.79 -9.56
CA LEU A 73 -10.66 -4.90 -10.51
C LEU A 73 -9.70 -4.66 -11.67
N MET A 74 -8.69 -5.52 -11.79
CA MET A 74 -8.04 -5.71 -13.07
C MET A 74 -8.32 -7.15 -13.49
N PRO A 75 -9.28 -7.36 -14.41
CA PRO A 75 -9.33 -8.59 -15.15
C PRO A 75 -8.06 -8.71 -16.00
N ASP A 76 -7.50 -9.92 -16.01
CA ASP A 76 -6.49 -10.34 -16.98
C ASP A 76 -7.12 -10.29 -18.40
N PRO A 77 -6.55 -9.54 -19.36
CA PRO A 77 -6.93 -9.68 -20.75
C PRO A 77 -6.17 -10.87 -21.36
N SER A 78 -6.83 -12.03 -21.39
CA SER A 78 -6.55 -13.11 -22.35
C SER A 78 -7.50 -13.01 -23.54
#